data_AF-A0A1S0TFT9-F1
#
_entry.id   AF-A0A1S0TFT9-F1
#
_cell.length_a   1.000
_cell.length_b   1.000
_cell.length_c   1.000
_cell.angle_alpha   90.00
_cell.angle_beta   90.00
_cell.angle_gamma   90.00
#
_symmetry.space_group_name_H-M   'P 1'
#
loop_
_entity.id
_entity.type
_entity.pdbx_description
1 polymer ?
#
loop_
_entity_poly.entity_id
_entity_poly.type
_entity_poly.pdbx_seq_one_letter_code
_entity_poly.pdbx_strand_id
1 'polypeptide(L)' 'MFGSIRHFTAIINPPQSCILAVGGSERKVVPDDDENRFKTITTMLVTMSCDHRVVDGAV' A
#
# COMPACT_ATOMS: atom_id res chain seq x y z
N MET A 1 16.87 -3.87 4.94
CA MET A 1 15.43 -3.58 4.74
C MET A 1 15.00 -4.20 3.41
N PHE A 2 13.87 -4.89 3.35
CA PHE A 2 13.43 -5.70 2.20
C PHE A 2 12.83 -4.85 1.04
N GLY A 3 13.54 -3.80 0.61
CA GLY A 3 13.05 -2.82 -0.37
C GLY A 3 12.72 -3.37 -1.77
N SER A 4 13.01 -4.64 -2.04
CA SER A 4 12.63 -5.36 -3.27
C SER A 4 11.24 -6.00 -3.21
N ILE A 5 10.63 -6.12 -2.03
CA ILE A 5 9.28 -6.69 -1.89
C ILE A 5 8.27 -5.63 -2.30
N ARG A 6 7.60 -5.86 -3.44
CA ARG A 6 6.51 -5.00 -3.93
C ARG A 6 5.21 -5.25 -3.17
N HIS A 7 4.83 -6.51 -2.98
CA HIS A 7 3.58 -6.90 -2.34
C HIS A 7 3.82 -8.00 -1.32
N PHE A 8 3.18 -7.88 -0.15
CA PHE A 8 3.24 -8.85 0.92
C PHE A 8 1.91 -8.86 1.67
N THR A 9 1.31 -10.05 1.81
CA THR A 9 0.12 -10.24 2.64
C THR A 9 0.56 -10.81 3.98
N ALA A 10 0.43 -10.03 5.05
CA ALA A 10 0.77 -10.46 6.39
C ALA A 10 -0.34 -11.34 6.98
N ILE A 11 0.02 -12.30 7.84
CA ILE A 11 -0.95 -13.03 8.66
C ILE A 11 -1.14 -12.26 9.96
N ILE A 12 -2.38 -11.84 10.27
CA ILE A 12 -2.69 -11.18 11.53
C ILE A 12 -2.40 -12.11 12.69
N ASN A 13 -1.77 -11.60 13.75
CA ASN A 13 -1.63 -12.31 15.00
C ASN A 13 -2.75 -11.85 15.97
N PRO A 14 -3.47 -12.75 16.64
CA PRO A 14 -4.32 -12.34 17.76
C PRO A 14 -3.47 -11.70 18.87
N PRO A 15 -3.96 -10.66 19.57
CA PRO A 15 -5.31 -10.06 19.54
C PRO A 15 -5.51 -8.93 18.51
N GLN A 16 -4.57 -8.66 17.60
CA GLN A 16 -4.67 -7.58 16.63
C GLN A 16 -5.70 -7.88 15.54
N SER A 17 -6.48 -6.86 15.17
CA SER A 17 -7.45 -6.99 14.08
C SER A 17 -6.86 -6.69 12.70
N CYS A 18 -5.70 -6.02 12.61
CA CYS A 18 -5.09 -5.66 11.33
C CYS A 18 -3.56 -5.64 11.37
N ILE A 19 -2.92 -5.87 10.23
CA ILE A 19 -1.50 -5.60 9.99
C ILE A 19 -1.35 -4.83 8.66
N LEU A 20 -0.53 -3.77 8.68
CA LEU A 20 -0.18 -2.99 7.51
C LEU A 20 1.23 -3.38 7.02
N ALA A 21 1.30 -3.92 5.81
CA ALA A 21 2.54 -4.21 5.11
C ALA A 21 2.87 -3.08 4.12
N VAL A 22 4.05 -2.48 4.28
CA VAL A 22 4.54 -1.42 3.40
C VAL A 22 5.65 -1.98 2.52
N GLY A 23 5.41 -1.97 1.21
CA GLY A 23 6.39 -2.37 0.20
C GLY A 23 7.46 -1.31 -0.05
N GLY A 24 8.46 -1.68 -0.84
CA GLY A 24 9.50 -0.75 -1.29
C GLY A 24 8.93 0.47 -2.03
N SER A 25 9.62 1.60 -1.94
CA SER A 25 9.27 2.79 -2.72
C SER A 25 9.78 2.69 -4.16
N GLU A 26 8.97 3.17 -5.09
CA GLU A 26 9.31 3.24 -6.53
C GLU A 26 8.94 4.60 -7.10
N ARG A 27 9.74 5.07 -8.08
CA ARG A 27 9.43 6.31 -8.80
C ARG A 27 8.45 6.00 -9.93
N LYS A 28 7.32 6.70 -9.96
CA LYS A 28 6.30 6.62 -11.01
C LYS A 28 6.13 7.96 -11.69
N VAL A 29 5.96 7.93 -13.01
CA VAL A 29 5.54 9.09 -13.78
C VAL A 29 4.02 9.12 -13.76
N VAL A 30 3.46 10.24 -13.31
CA VAL A 30 2.02 10.49 -13.25
C VAL A 30 1.71 11.80 -13.98
N PRO A 31 0.48 11.98 -14.50
CA PRO A 31 0.04 13.27 -15.02
C PRO A 31 0.22 14.37 -13.97
N ASP A 32 0.66 15.54 -14.42
CA ASP A 32 0.64 16.74 -13.60
C ASP A 32 -0.72 17.42 -13.68
N ASP A 33 -0.94 18.41 -12.83
CA ASP A 33 -2.23 19.10 -12.70
C ASP A 33 -2.55 19.97 -13.93
N ASP A 34 -1.53 20.28 -14.75
CA ASP A 34 -1.68 20.95 -16.04
C ASP A 34 -1.79 19.96 -17.19
N GLU A 35 -2.69 20.27 -18.14
CA GLU A 35 -2.86 19.51 -19.37
C GLU A 35 -1.51 19.34 -20.10
N ASN A 36 -1.20 18.10 -20.49
CA ASN A 36 0.02 17.68 -21.19
C ASN A 36 1.35 17.76 -20.41
N ARG A 37 1.34 17.88 -19.09
CA ARG A 37 2.56 17.74 -18.26
C ARG A 37 2.59 16.41 -17.50
N PHE A 38 3.79 15.89 -17.26
CA PHE A 38 4.04 14.69 -16.45
C PHE A 38 5.04 15.00 -15.35
N LYS A 39 4.78 14.50 -14.13
CA LYS A 39 5.67 14.62 -12.97
C LYS A 39 6.10 13.24 -12.47
N THR A 40 7.30 13.16 -11.91
CA THR A 40 7.77 11.95 -11.23
C THR A 40 7.48 12.05 -9.74
N ILE A 41 6.76 11.06 -9.21
CA ILE A 41 6.46 10.94 -7.78
C ILE A 41 7.05 9.65 -7.21
N THR A 42 7.29 9.64 -5.90
CA THR A 42 7.66 8.41 -5.18
C THR A 42 6.40 7.78 -4.62
N THR A 43 6.10 6.54 -5.02
CA THR A 43 4.94 5.76 -4.55
C THR A 43 5.42 4.57 -3.75
N MET A 44 4.62 4.17 -2.75
CA MET A 44 4.78 2.91 -2.03
C MET A 44 3.51 2.08 -2.21
N LEU A 45 3.65 0.76 -2.36
CA LEU A 45 2.50 -0.13 -2.29
C LEU A 45 2.25 -0.49 -0.83
N VAL A 46 0.99 -0.32 -0.39
CA VAL A 46 0.58 -0.64 0.97
C VAL A 46 -0.49 -1.72 0.90
N THR A 47 -0.30 -2.80 1.65
CA THR A 47 -1.23 -3.94 1.72
C THR A 47 -1.69 -4.09 3.16
N MET A 48 -2.99 -4.20 3.37
CA MET A 48 -3.57 -4.34 4.71
C MET A 48 -4.28 -5.69 4.84
N SER A 49 -3.89 -6.45 5.86
CA SER A 49 -4.61 -7.66 6.25
C SER A 49 -5.53 -7.31 7.41
N CYS A 50 -6.81 -7.68 7.34
CA CYS A 50 -7.83 -7.31 8.32
C CYS A 50 -8.68 -8.52 8.75
N ASP A 51 -9.12 -8.49 10.01
CA ASP A 51 -10.21 -9.31 10.52
C ASP A 51 -11.54 -8.72 10.03
N HIS A 52 -12.18 -9.42 9.10
CA HIS A 52 -13.44 -8.99 8.49
C HIS A 52 -14.62 -8.92 9.48
N ARG A 53 -14.50 -9.52 10.67
CA ARG A 53 -15.55 -9.40 11.70
C ARG A 53 -15.63 -7.99 12.28
N VAL A 54 -14.51 -7.25 12.22
CA VAL A 54 -14.38 -5.91 12.81
C VAL A 54 -14.27 -4.84 11.72
N VAL A 55 -13.60 -5.15 10.61
CA VAL A 55 -13.41 -4.23 9.48
C VAL A 55 -14.24 -4.71 8.30
N ASP A 56 -15.25 -3.94 7.91
CA ASP A 56 -16.01 -4.16 6.68
C ASP A 56 -15.29 -3.48 5.51
N GLY A 57 -15.14 -4.18 4.39
CA GLY A 57 -14.34 -3.76 3.24
C GLY A 57 -15.07 -2.84 2.25
N ALA A 58 -16.36 -2.61 2.44
CA ALA A 58 -17.22 -1.92 1.47
C ALA A 58 -17.83 -0.59 1.95
N VAL A 59 -17.63 -0.21 3.21
CA VAL A 59 -18.21 1.00 3.84
C VAL A 59 -17.19 2.11 4.03
#